data_AF-A0A4V0Z0J5-F1
#
_entry.id   AF-A0A4V0Z0J5-F1
#
_cell.length_a   1.000
_cell.length_b   1.000
_cell.length_c   1.000
_cell.angle_alpha   90.00
_cell.angle_beta   90.00
_cell.angle_gamma   90.00
#
_symmetry.space_group_name_H-M   'P 1'
#
loop_
_entity.id
_entity.type
_entity.pdbx_description
1 polymer ?
#
loop_
_entity_poly.entity_id
_entity_poly.type
_entity_poly.pdbx_seq_one_letter_code
_entity_poly.pdbx_strand_id
1 'polypeptide(L)'
;MGIWQWSDQCHIPEYGDLILAEYTQPFNKNDITYYHSLYQQIVATLGFRPRQVTADAAFDAWDVYQTCAEHGGIAAIPINAHGHPLPNRETDGTPRCDRGLRMFASYQFDHTNGYRAQRFCCPLLYPVPMGQTCEHKQFLKEKGCVKDINIELGGLQRVLLDRTSQTYKTIYRQRTSAERINSQAKSWDIERPKVCNGHSVANLNTLTYILINVRVLQRVYAVNLVYRRC
;
A
#
# COMPACT_ATOMS: atom_id res chain seq x y z
N MET A 1 23.73 -13.83 1.86
CA MET A 1 23.08 -12.69 1.17
C MET A 1 21.61 -12.75 1.53
N GLY A 2 21.10 -11.80 2.31
CA GLY A 2 19.68 -11.80 2.67
C GLY A 2 18.84 -11.68 1.41
N ILE A 3 17.77 -12.46 1.30
CA ILE A 3 16.76 -12.37 0.24
C ILE A 3 15.43 -12.35 0.99
N TRP A 4 14.65 -11.29 0.79
CA TRP A 4 13.26 -11.25 1.24
C TRP A 4 12.37 -11.72 0.11
N GLN A 5 11.24 -12.28 0.50
CA GLN A 5 10.25 -12.84 -0.40
C GLN A 5 8.90 -12.27 -0.02
N TRP A 6 8.18 -11.80 -1.03
CA TRP A 6 6.80 -11.37 -0.88
C TRP A 6 5.96 -12.17 -1.87
N SER A 7 4.85 -12.66 -1.36
CA SER A 7 3.77 -13.20 -2.17
C SER A 7 2.53 -12.38 -1.89
N ASP A 8 1.67 -12.26 -2.90
CA ASP A 8 0.34 -11.70 -2.70
C ASP A 8 -0.66 -12.84 -2.65
N GLN A 9 -1.50 -12.80 -1.62
CA GLN A 9 -2.31 -13.95 -1.25
C GLN A 9 -3.77 -13.56 -1.04
N CYS A 10 -4.65 -14.52 -1.28
CA CYS A 10 -6.08 -14.36 -1.09
C CYS A 10 -6.56 -15.41 -0.09
N HIS A 11 -7.38 -14.97 0.87
CA HIS A 11 -8.08 -15.89 1.77
C HIS A 11 -9.40 -16.31 1.15
N ILE A 12 -9.58 -17.60 0.91
CA ILE A 12 -10.86 -18.17 0.49
C ILE A 12 -11.47 -18.88 1.71
N PRO A 13 -12.64 -18.44 2.20
CA PRO A 13 -13.36 -19.15 3.26
C PRO A 13 -13.46 -20.64 2.95
N GLU A 14 -13.33 -21.49 3.97
CA GLU A 14 -13.39 -22.96 3.89
C GLU A 14 -12.18 -23.64 3.20
N TYR A 15 -11.51 -23.00 2.25
CA TYR A 15 -10.39 -23.60 1.52
C TYR A 15 -9.01 -23.21 2.04
N GLY A 16 -8.86 -21.99 2.58
CA GLY A 16 -7.62 -21.47 3.15
C GLY A 16 -6.98 -20.37 2.33
N ASP A 17 -5.68 -20.16 2.52
CA ASP A 17 -4.92 -19.05 1.93
C ASP A 17 -4.16 -19.50 0.68
N LEU A 18 -4.43 -18.85 -0.44
CA LEU A 18 -3.85 -19.15 -1.75
C LEU A 18 -2.84 -18.08 -2.16
N ILE A 19 -1.72 -18.49 -2.72
CA ILE A 19 -0.70 -17.60 -3.29
C ILE A 19 -1.02 -17.36 -4.77
N LEU A 20 -1.19 -16.10 -5.15
CA LEU A 20 -1.56 -15.71 -6.52
C LEU A 20 -0.36 -15.23 -7.35
N ALA A 21 0.65 -14.68 -6.69
CA ALA A 21 1.87 -14.19 -7.30
C ALA A 21 3.03 -14.30 -6.32
N GLU A 22 4.23 -14.41 -6.86
CA GLU A 22 5.46 -14.39 -6.10
C GLU A 22 6.56 -13.61 -6.82
N TYR A 23 7.42 -13.00 -6.02
CA TYR A 23 8.57 -12.30 -6.54
C TYR A 23 9.72 -12.37 -5.54
N THR A 24 10.88 -12.76 -6.04
CA THR A 24 12.11 -12.90 -5.24
C THR A 24 13.12 -11.84 -5.68
N GLN A 25 13.59 -11.03 -4.75
CA GLN A 25 14.67 -10.06 -5.00
C GLN A 25 15.62 -9.95 -3.80
N PRO A 26 16.84 -9.41 -3.99
CA PRO A 26 17.81 -9.31 -2.92
C PRO A 26 17.41 -8.28 -1.85
N PHE A 27 17.88 -8.49 -0.61
CA PHE A 27 17.55 -7.65 0.56
C PHE A 27 17.88 -6.16 0.41
N ASN A 28 18.82 -5.79 -0.45
CA ASN A 28 19.17 -4.38 -0.67
C ASN A 28 18.11 -3.60 -1.48
N LYS A 29 17.02 -4.25 -1.88
CA LYS A 29 15.86 -3.61 -2.51
C LYS A 29 14.80 -3.28 -1.46
N ASN A 30 14.15 -2.14 -1.62
CA ASN A 30 13.08 -1.69 -0.74
C ASN A 30 11.81 -2.54 -0.96
N ASP A 31 11.06 -2.85 0.09
CA ASP A 31 9.82 -3.65 0.02
C ASP A 31 8.80 -3.10 -0.98
N ILE A 32 8.71 -1.78 -1.15
CA ILE A 32 7.80 -1.18 -2.13
C ILE A 32 8.04 -1.65 -3.57
N THR A 33 9.28 -2.07 -3.88
CA THR A 33 9.65 -2.50 -5.24
C THR A 33 9.11 -3.89 -5.61
N TYR A 34 8.62 -4.69 -4.64
CA TYR A 34 7.91 -5.93 -4.94
C TYR A 34 6.54 -5.66 -5.60
N TYR A 35 5.89 -4.55 -5.22
CA TYR A 35 4.46 -4.36 -5.41
C TYR A 35 4.00 -4.45 -6.87
N HIS A 36 4.58 -3.63 -7.77
CA HIS A 36 4.10 -3.56 -9.15
C HIS A 36 4.28 -4.88 -9.90
N SER A 37 5.39 -5.59 -9.65
CA SER A 37 5.63 -6.91 -10.25
C SER A 37 4.62 -7.95 -9.76
N LEU A 38 4.29 -7.96 -8.47
CA LEU A 38 3.28 -8.85 -7.90
C LEU A 38 1.88 -8.50 -8.41
N TYR A 39 1.52 -7.22 -8.39
CA TYR A 39 0.21 -6.74 -8.86
C TYR A 39 -0.04 -7.11 -10.33
N GLN A 40 0.95 -6.94 -11.21
CA GLN A 40 0.84 -7.33 -12.63
C GLN A 40 0.59 -8.83 -12.78
N GLN A 41 1.31 -9.67 -12.04
CA GLN A 41 1.08 -11.12 -12.05
C GLN A 41 -0.33 -11.47 -11.55
N ILE A 42 -0.81 -10.84 -10.49
CA ILE A 42 -2.17 -11.07 -9.96
C ILE A 42 -3.22 -10.71 -10.99
N VAL A 43 -3.10 -9.55 -11.63
CA VAL A 43 -4.06 -9.12 -12.66
C VAL A 43 -4.09 -10.11 -13.82
N ALA A 44 -2.92 -10.63 -14.22
CA ALA A 44 -2.82 -11.66 -15.24
C ALA A 44 -3.46 -12.99 -14.79
N THR A 45 -3.20 -13.43 -13.55
CA THR A 45 -3.74 -14.67 -12.96
C THR A 45 -5.26 -14.62 -12.77
N LEU A 46 -5.79 -13.48 -12.29
CA LEU A 46 -7.21 -13.31 -11.99
C LEU A 46 -8.04 -12.92 -13.23
N GLY A 47 -7.42 -12.31 -14.24
CA GLY A 47 -8.12 -11.73 -15.39
C GLY A 47 -8.87 -10.43 -15.06
N PHE A 48 -8.73 -9.91 -13.85
CA PHE A 48 -9.32 -8.64 -13.42
C PHE A 48 -8.41 -7.91 -12.42
N ARG A 49 -8.64 -6.61 -12.23
CA ARG A 49 -7.90 -5.79 -11.27
C ARG A 49 -8.51 -5.90 -9.86
N PRO A 50 -7.73 -6.31 -8.85
CA PRO A 50 -8.21 -6.31 -7.47
C PRO A 50 -8.68 -4.92 -7.04
N ARG A 51 -9.87 -4.85 -6.44
CA ARG A 51 -10.40 -3.61 -5.85
C ARG A 51 -9.90 -3.39 -4.43
N GLN A 52 -9.42 -4.43 -3.76
CA GLN A 52 -9.02 -4.36 -2.36
C GLN A 52 -7.65 -4.98 -2.24
N VAL A 53 -6.73 -4.23 -1.65
CA VAL A 53 -5.37 -4.67 -1.34
C VAL A 53 -5.12 -4.36 0.13
N THR A 54 -4.41 -5.23 0.83
CA THR A 54 -3.93 -5.00 2.19
C THR A 54 -2.45 -5.28 2.22
N ALA A 55 -1.68 -4.40 2.86
CA ALA A 55 -0.24 -4.54 3.01
C ALA A 55 0.23 -3.79 4.28
N ASP A 56 1.49 -3.96 4.65
CA ASP A 56 2.05 -3.24 5.79
C ASP A 56 2.45 -1.79 5.44
N ALA A 57 2.93 -1.06 6.44
CA ALA A 57 3.32 0.34 6.30
C ALA A 57 4.53 0.57 5.37
N ALA A 58 5.30 -0.46 5.01
CA ALA A 58 6.37 -0.33 4.03
C ALA A 58 5.82 -0.11 2.62
N PHE A 59 4.56 -0.49 2.38
CA PHE A 59 3.86 -0.27 1.12
C PHE A 59 3.06 1.05 1.05
N ASP A 60 3.29 1.97 2.01
CA ASP A 60 2.60 3.26 2.07
C ASP A 60 3.11 4.26 1.01
N ALA A 61 2.84 3.98 -0.27
CA ALA A 61 3.19 4.82 -1.43
C ALA A 61 1.96 5.10 -2.30
N TRP A 62 1.86 6.30 -2.86
CA TRP A 62 0.66 6.79 -3.56
C TRP A 62 0.22 5.92 -4.74
N ASP A 63 1.17 5.34 -5.45
CA ASP A 63 1.00 4.49 -6.62
C ASP A 63 0.44 3.11 -6.25
N VAL A 64 0.67 2.63 -5.03
CA VAL A 64 -0.01 1.45 -4.48
C VAL A 64 -1.49 1.72 -4.26
N TYR A 65 -1.84 2.87 -3.69
CA TYR A 65 -3.25 3.25 -3.51
C TYR A 65 -3.94 3.49 -4.86
N GLN A 66 -3.20 3.98 -5.86
CA GLN A 66 -3.71 4.29 -7.19
C GLN A 66 -4.34 3.05 -7.84
N THR A 67 -3.70 1.88 -7.73
CA THR A 67 -4.18 0.63 -8.35
C THR A 67 -5.56 0.19 -7.87
N CYS A 68 -5.94 0.53 -6.64
CA CYS A 68 -7.27 0.26 -6.10
C CYS A 68 -8.23 1.42 -6.40
N ALA A 69 -7.76 2.66 -6.24
CA ALA A 69 -8.58 3.85 -6.37
C ALA A 69 -9.19 4.01 -7.77
N GLU A 70 -8.43 3.67 -8.82
CA GLU A 70 -8.91 3.70 -10.22
C GLU A 70 -10.09 2.76 -10.49
N HIS A 71 -10.27 1.74 -9.66
CA HIS A 71 -11.31 0.71 -9.82
C HIS A 71 -12.39 0.79 -8.74
N GLY A 72 -12.51 1.95 -8.07
CA GLY A 72 -13.50 2.19 -7.01
C GLY A 72 -13.23 1.40 -5.73
N GLY A 73 -11.98 1.02 -5.52
CA GLY A 73 -11.51 0.18 -4.43
C GLY A 73 -10.64 0.91 -3.41
N ILE A 74 -10.10 0.18 -2.42
CA ILE A 74 -9.17 0.74 -1.43
C ILE A 74 -7.92 -0.11 -1.24
N ALA A 75 -6.79 0.54 -0.97
CA ALA A 75 -5.63 -0.10 -0.36
C ALA A 75 -5.65 0.13 1.16
N ALA A 76 -5.94 -0.93 1.92
CA ALA A 76 -5.95 -0.92 3.38
C ALA A 76 -4.51 -1.06 3.90
N ILE A 77 -3.78 0.05 3.91
CA ILE A 77 -2.38 0.13 4.32
C ILE A 77 -2.22 1.12 5.47
N PRO A 78 -1.56 0.76 6.59
CA PRO A 78 -1.26 1.68 7.68
C PRO A 78 -0.42 2.85 7.19
N ILE A 79 -0.70 4.04 7.69
CA ILE A 79 0.08 5.22 7.32
C ILE A 79 1.46 5.16 7.95
N ASN A 80 2.49 5.35 7.13
CA ASN A 80 3.86 5.52 7.54
C ASN A 80 4.16 7.01 7.72
N ALA A 81 4.17 7.45 8.97
CA ALA A 81 4.39 8.84 9.30
C ALA A 81 5.87 9.25 9.27
N HIS A 82 6.80 8.28 9.12
CA HIS A 82 8.26 8.49 9.14
C HIS A 82 8.74 9.35 10.34
N GLY A 83 8.08 9.20 11.49
CA GLY A 83 8.39 9.98 12.70
C GLY A 83 7.89 11.44 12.69
N HIS A 84 7.17 11.85 11.65
CA HIS A 84 6.54 13.16 11.57
C HIS A 84 5.07 13.11 12.02
N PRO A 85 4.52 14.20 12.59
CA PRO A 85 3.08 14.30 12.83
C PRO A 85 2.29 14.13 11.54
N LEU A 86 1.11 13.52 11.64
CA LEU A 86 0.21 13.43 10.50
C LEU A 86 -0.16 14.86 10.02
N PRO A 87 -0.12 15.11 8.71
CA PRO A 87 -0.46 16.43 8.20
C PRO A 87 -1.89 16.82 8.58
N ASN A 88 -2.06 17.99 9.19
CA ASN A 88 -3.39 18.52 9.47
C ASN A 88 -4.10 18.92 8.16
N ARG A 89 -5.27 18.34 7.92
CA ARG A 89 -6.06 18.48 6.69
C ARG A 89 -7.54 18.53 7.00
N GLU A 90 -8.27 19.10 6.05
CA GLU A 90 -9.72 19.06 5.97
C GLU A 90 -10.21 17.70 5.46
N THR A 91 -11.51 17.44 5.59
CA THR A 91 -12.15 16.22 5.10
C THR A 91 -12.04 16.03 3.59
N ASP A 92 -11.87 17.12 2.83
CA ASP A 92 -11.63 17.09 1.38
C ASP A 92 -10.13 16.97 1.00
N GLY A 93 -9.25 16.90 1.99
CA GLY A 93 -7.82 16.70 1.81
C GLY A 93 -7.02 18.00 1.70
N THR A 94 -7.70 19.15 1.73
CA THR A 94 -7.09 20.47 1.74
C THR A 94 -6.21 20.64 2.98
N PRO A 95 -4.94 21.04 2.84
CA PRO A 95 -4.09 21.21 3.98
C PRO A 95 -4.48 22.43 4.83
N ARG A 96 -4.29 22.31 6.14
CA ARG A 96 -4.29 23.44 7.07
C ARG A 96 -2.86 23.90 7.34
N CYS A 97 -2.67 25.20 7.52
CA CYS A 97 -1.39 25.74 7.98
C CYS A 97 -1.20 25.48 9.48
N ASP A 98 -0.04 25.84 10.02
CA ASP A 98 0.30 25.58 11.43
C ASP A 98 -0.58 26.37 12.42
N ARG A 99 -1.21 27.45 11.95
CA ARG A 99 -2.25 28.20 12.70
C ARG A 99 -3.64 27.60 12.58
N GLY A 100 -3.79 26.46 11.90
CA GLY A 100 -5.08 25.79 11.66
C GLY A 100 -5.93 26.39 10.54
N LEU A 101 -5.45 27.44 9.84
CA LEU A 101 -6.20 28.05 8.73
C LEU A 101 -6.16 27.17 7.49
N ARG A 102 -7.30 27.05 6.81
CA ARG A 102 -7.42 26.36 5.52
C ARG A 102 -6.59 27.08 4.46
N MET A 103 -5.73 26.35 3.75
CA MET A 103 -4.86 26.92 2.71
C MET A 103 -5.59 27.04 1.37
N PHE A 104 -5.15 27.97 0.51
CA PHE A 104 -5.73 28.18 -0.82
C PHE A 104 -4.92 27.46 -1.89
N ALA A 105 -5.60 26.80 -2.83
CA ALA A 105 -5.00 26.22 -4.00
C ALA A 105 -4.48 27.33 -4.94
N SER A 106 -3.25 27.19 -5.44
CA SER A 106 -2.64 28.11 -6.37
C SER A 106 -2.60 27.51 -7.79
N TYR A 107 -1.60 26.70 -8.11
CA TYR A 107 -1.45 26.07 -9.41
C TYR A 107 -1.08 24.59 -9.30
N GLN A 108 -1.29 23.85 -10.39
CA GLN A 108 -0.93 22.45 -10.51
C GLN A 108 0.36 22.30 -11.32
N PHE A 109 1.12 21.24 -11.04
CA PHE A 109 2.35 20.92 -11.75
C PHE A 109 2.64 19.42 -11.72
N ASP A 110 3.44 18.95 -12.67
CA ASP A 110 3.94 17.58 -12.68
C ASP A 110 5.14 17.46 -11.73
N HIS A 111 5.01 16.60 -10.72
CA HIS A 111 6.07 16.36 -9.76
C HIS A 111 7.12 15.41 -10.36
N THR A 112 8.38 15.57 -9.97
CA THR A 112 9.50 14.69 -10.35
C THR A 112 9.32 13.22 -9.95
N ASN A 113 8.31 12.94 -9.13
CA ASN A 113 8.00 11.59 -8.63
C ASN A 113 6.85 10.94 -9.44
N GLY A 114 6.48 11.53 -10.58
CA GLY A 114 5.55 10.92 -11.54
C GLY A 114 4.07 11.10 -11.23
N TYR A 115 3.68 12.12 -10.45
CA TYR A 115 2.28 12.44 -10.14
C TYR A 115 2.00 13.93 -10.33
N ARG A 116 0.74 14.29 -10.59
CA ARG A 116 0.30 15.69 -10.55
C ARG A 116 0.15 16.16 -9.12
N ALA A 117 0.64 17.36 -8.86
CA ALA A 117 0.58 18.00 -7.56
C ALA A 117 -0.20 19.31 -7.63
N GLN A 118 -0.94 19.63 -6.57
CA GLN A 118 -1.53 20.94 -6.33
C GLN A 118 -0.72 21.67 -5.27
N ARG A 119 -0.23 22.87 -5.61
CA ARG A 119 0.38 23.78 -4.64
C ARG A 119 -0.69 24.51 -3.85
N PHE A 120 -0.56 24.50 -2.53
CA PHE A 120 -1.37 25.27 -1.59
C PHE A 120 -0.51 26.34 -0.91
N CYS A 121 -1.06 27.55 -0.82
CA CYS A 121 -0.40 28.74 -0.28
C CYS A 121 -1.10 29.26 0.97
N CYS A 122 -0.35 30.04 1.76
CA CYS A 122 -0.82 30.65 2.99
C CYS A 122 -2.03 31.58 2.74
N PRO A 123 -3.14 31.42 3.48
CA PRO A 123 -4.34 32.22 3.25
C PRO A 123 -4.20 33.69 3.64
N LEU A 124 -3.17 34.04 4.41
CA LEU A 124 -2.93 35.43 4.80
C LEU A 124 -2.21 36.24 3.70
N LEU A 125 -1.57 35.57 2.74
CA LEU A 125 -0.81 36.18 1.65
C LEU A 125 -1.39 35.89 0.27
N TYR A 126 -2.19 34.83 0.11
CA TYR A 126 -2.75 34.38 -1.16
C TYR A 126 -4.27 34.17 -1.05
N PRO A 127 -5.07 34.54 -2.08
CA PRO A 127 -4.67 35.14 -3.35
C PRO A 127 -4.29 36.62 -3.26
N VAL A 128 -4.80 37.32 -2.24
CA VAL A 128 -4.48 38.72 -1.95
C VAL A 128 -4.12 38.82 -0.46
N PRO A 129 -3.06 39.56 -0.07
CA PRO A 129 -2.70 39.73 1.32
C PRO A 129 -3.84 40.35 2.15
N MET A 130 -4.17 39.73 3.29
CA MET A 130 -5.27 40.17 4.16
C MET A 130 -4.87 41.23 5.21
N GLY A 131 -3.61 41.66 5.22
CA GLY A 131 -3.08 42.61 6.22
C GLY A 131 -2.86 42.03 7.63
N GLN A 132 -3.19 40.75 7.84
CA GLN A 132 -2.90 40.03 9.08
C GLN A 132 -1.45 39.52 9.11
N THR A 133 -0.84 39.49 10.30
CA THR A 133 0.53 39.00 10.50
C THR A 133 0.56 37.59 11.07
N CYS A 134 1.71 36.91 10.90
CA CYS A 134 1.96 35.58 11.44
C CYS A 134 3.44 35.43 11.81
N GLU A 135 3.70 34.75 12.93
CA GLU A 135 5.06 34.53 13.46
C GLU A 135 5.81 33.37 12.76
N HIS A 136 5.15 32.66 11.85
CA HIS A 136 5.75 31.53 11.17
C HIS A 136 6.95 32.00 10.32
N LYS A 137 8.09 31.29 10.39
CA LYS A 137 9.35 31.69 9.75
C LYS A 137 9.23 31.98 8.25
N GLN A 138 8.36 31.26 7.53
CA GLN A 138 8.13 31.50 6.11
C GLN A 138 7.26 32.74 5.84
N PHE A 139 6.39 33.11 6.77
CA PHE A 139 5.60 34.33 6.67
C PHE A 139 6.47 35.58 6.82
N LEU A 140 7.43 35.54 7.75
CA LEU A 140 8.43 36.61 7.94
C LEU A 140 9.33 36.85 6.71
N LYS A 141 9.36 35.89 5.78
CA LYS A 141 10.07 35.99 4.49
C LYS A 141 9.15 36.39 3.33
N GLU A 142 7.93 36.83 3.63
CA GLU A 142 6.89 37.22 2.66
C GLU A 142 6.44 36.08 1.71
N LYS A 143 6.75 34.82 2.05
CA LYS A 143 6.36 33.63 1.27
C LYS A 143 5.12 32.94 1.84
N GLY A 144 5.01 32.91 3.16
CA GLY A 144 3.99 32.14 3.88
C GLY A 144 4.21 30.62 3.81
N CYS A 145 3.36 29.86 4.49
CA CYS A 145 3.36 28.40 4.42
C CYS A 145 3.02 27.93 2.98
N VAL A 146 3.75 26.94 2.48
CA VAL A 146 3.50 26.29 1.19
C VAL A 146 3.43 24.78 1.42
N LYS A 147 2.44 24.12 0.81
CA LYS A 147 2.28 22.66 0.85
C LYS A 147 1.91 22.15 -0.53
N ASP A 148 2.63 21.14 -1.01
CA ASP A 148 2.33 20.49 -2.28
C ASP A 148 1.65 19.15 -2.00
N ILE A 149 0.48 18.93 -2.58
CA ILE A 149 -0.34 17.74 -2.37
C ILE A 149 -0.43 16.96 -3.67
N ASN A 150 -0.15 15.65 -3.61
CA ASN A 150 -0.46 14.73 -4.70
C ASN A 150 -1.99 14.66 -4.89
N ILE A 151 -2.46 15.01 -6.09
CA ILE A 151 -3.89 15.06 -6.44
C ILE A 151 -4.35 13.87 -7.29
N GLU A 152 -3.48 12.88 -7.54
CA GLU A 152 -3.92 11.63 -8.12
C GLU A 152 -4.84 10.87 -7.16
N LEU A 153 -5.69 10.00 -7.70
CA LEU A 153 -6.68 9.26 -6.91
C LEU A 153 -6.05 8.48 -5.76
N GLY A 154 -4.90 7.84 -5.99
CA GLY A 154 -4.14 7.11 -4.98
C GLY A 154 -3.50 8.05 -3.94
N GLY A 155 -2.99 9.21 -4.38
CA GLY A 155 -2.46 10.24 -3.49
C GLY A 155 -3.53 10.79 -2.54
N LEU A 156 -4.73 11.07 -3.07
CA LEU A 156 -5.90 11.49 -2.31
C LEU A 156 -6.40 10.37 -1.39
N GLN A 157 -6.51 9.13 -1.89
CA GLN A 157 -6.93 7.99 -1.08
C GLN A 157 -5.99 7.80 0.11
N ARG A 158 -4.67 7.81 -0.10
CA ARG A 158 -3.67 7.64 0.96
C ARG A 158 -3.91 8.58 2.14
N VAL A 159 -4.22 9.84 1.86
CA VAL A 159 -4.37 10.90 2.87
C VAL A 159 -5.78 11.01 3.44
N LEU A 160 -6.81 10.63 2.69
CA LEU A 160 -8.22 10.71 3.09
C LEU A 160 -8.77 9.43 3.70
N LEU A 161 -8.09 8.29 3.52
CA LEU A 161 -8.58 7.01 3.98
C LEU A 161 -8.78 7.00 5.51
N ASP A 162 -10.04 6.81 5.92
CA ASP A 162 -10.39 6.61 7.33
C ASP A 162 -9.97 5.23 7.81
N ARG A 163 -8.79 5.19 8.43
CA ARG A 163 -8.19 3.98 9.01
C ARG A 163 -8.84 3.54 10.32
N THR A 164 -9.78 4.32 10.86
CA THR A 164 -10.58 3.95 12.04
C THR A 164 -11.88 3.25 11.66
N SER A 165 -12.32 3.41 10.41
CA SER A 165 -13.56 2.82 9.88
C SER A 165 -13.60 1.30 9.99
N GLN A 166 -14.82 0.76 10.12
CA GLN A 166 -15.03 -0.68 10.16
C GLN A 166 -14.68 -1.35 8.82
N THR A 167 -14.91 -0.66 7.70
CA THR A 167 -14.54 -1.13 6.36
C THR A 167 -13.03 -1.33 6.25
N TYR A 168 -12.24 -0.32 6.64
CA TYR A 168 -10.79 -0.43 6.67
C TYR A 168 -10.33 -1.59 7.55
N LYS A 169 -10.84 -1.67 8.80
CA LYS A 169 -10.45 -2.72 9.75
C LYS A 169 -10.76 -4.12 9.21
N THR A 170 -11.89 -4.29 8.53
CA THR A 170 -12.31 -5.58 7.97
C THR A 170 -11.38 -6.03 6.85
N ILE A 171 -11.03 -5.13 5.93
CA ILE A 171 -10.10 -5.43 4.83
C ILE A 171 -8.68 -5.63 5.37
N TYR A 172 -8.23 -4.76 6.27
CA TYR A 172 -6.89 -4.83 6.85
C TYR A 172 -6.64 -6.14 7.62
N ARG A 173 -7.65 -6.69 8.32
CA ARG A 173 -7.57 -7.99 9.02
C ARG A 173 -7.23 -9.17 8.10
N GLN A 174 -7.45 -9.06 6.79
CA GLN A 174 -7.05 -10.10 5.84
C GLN A 174 -5.53 -10.28 5.74
N ARG A 175 -4.72 -9.35 6.28
CA ARG A 175 -3.26 -9.51 6.40
C ARG A 175 -2.84 -10.77 7.17
N THR A 176 -3.72 -11.30 8.01
CA THR A 176 -3.47 -12.56 8.73
C THR A 176 -3.24 -13.74 7.77
N SER A 177 -3.72 -13.64 6.52
CA SER A 177 -3.40 -14.58 5.44
C SER A 177 -1.91 -14.62 5.14
N ALA A 178 -1.27 -13.46 4.97
CA ALA A 178 0.17 -13.34 4.77
C ALA A 178 0.97 -13.90 5.96
N GLU A 179 0.51 -13.62 7.20
CA GLU A 179 1.14 -14.15 8.42
C GLU A 179 1.08 -15.68 8.49
N ARG A 180 -0.06 -16.29 8.11
CA ARG A 180 -0.22 -17.76 8.04
C ARG A 180 0.66 -18.38 6.96
N ILE A 181 0.78 -17.75 5.78
CA ILE A 181 1.62 -18.23 4.69
C ILE A 181 3.10 -18.13 5.04
N ASN A 182 3.52 -17.00 5.61
CA ASN A 182 4.88 -16.85 6.14
C ASN A 182 5.17 -17.90 7.22
N SER A 183 4.21 -18.22 8.09
CA SER A 183 4.39 -19.28 9.09
C SER A 183 4.56 -20.67 8.47
N GLN A 184 3.81 -21.00 7.41
CA GLN A 184 3.99 -22.24 6.66
C GLN A 184 5.37 -22.29 5.99
N ALA A 185 5.78 -21.21 5.34
CA ALA A 185 7.07 -21.13 4.67
C ALA A 185 8.25 -21.22 5.67
N LYS A 186 8.14 -20.59 6.84
CA LYS A 186 9.11 -20.72 7.95
C LYS A 186 9.28 -22.16 8.41
N SER A 187 8.19 -22.95 8.46
CA SER A 187 8.28 -24.38 8.82
C SER A 187 9.12 -25.21 7.85
N TRP A 188 9.40 -24.67 6.66
CA TRP A 188 10.27 -25.25 5.64
C TRP A 188 11.62 -24.54 5.51
N ASP A 189 12.02 -23.81 6.56
CA ASP A 189 13.35 -23.18 6.70
C ASP A 189 13.67 -22.15 5.60
N ILE A 190 12.65 -21.47 5.07
CA ILE A 190 12.81 -20.46 4.01
C ILE A 190 13.67 -19.27 4.44
N GLU A 191 13.75 -18.99 5.75
CA GLU A 191 14.56 -17.89 6.31
C GLU A 191 16.06 -18.18 6.28
N ARG A 192 16.46 -19.45 6.16
CA ARG A 192 17.86 -19.89 6.11
C ARG A 192 18.09 -20.76 4.87
N PRO A 193 17.99 -20.19 3.67
CA PRO A 193 18.16 -20.95 2.45
C PRO A 193 19.56 -21.56 2.41
N LYS A 194 19.63 -22.91 2.32
CA LYS A 194 20.90 -23.66 2.23
C LYS A 194 21.53 -23.61 0.82
N VAL A 195 21.01 -22.73 -0.04
CA VAL A 195 21.43 -22.54 -1.43
C VAL A 195 22.21 -21.22 -1.57
N CYS A 196 23.19 -21.20 -2.46
CA CYS A 196 24.24 -20.16 -2.44
C CYS A 196 24.07 -19.04 -3.48
N ASN A 197 23.04 -19.06 -4.32
CA ASN A 197 22.81 -18.04 -5.36
C ASN A 197 21.34 -17.64 -5.48
N GLY A 198 21.09 -16.45 -6.04
CA GLY A 198 19.76 -15.86 -6.15
C GLY A 198 18.77 -16.70 -6.97
N HIS A 199 19.20 -17.32 -8.08
CA HIS A 199 18.32 -18.19 -8.87
C HIS A 199 17.88 -19.43 -8.09
N SER A 200 18.80 -20.06 -7.37
CA SER A 200 18.46 -21.20 -6.52
C SER A 200 17.53 -20.81 -5.37
N VAL A 201 17.69 -19.61 -4.80
CA VAL A 201 16.74 -19.09 -3.80
C VAL A 201 15.37 -18.84 -4.41
N ALA A 202 15.30 -18.20 -5.58
CA ALA A 202 14.04 -17.99 -6.30
C ALA A 202 13.34 -19.32 -6.60
N ASN A 203 14.05 -20.34 -7.11
CA ASN A 203 13.46 -21.64 -7.38
C ASN A 203 12.95 -22.35 -6.12
N LEU A 204 13.70 -22.26 -5.01
CA LEU A 204 13.27 -22.82 -3.72
C LEU A 204 12.01 -22.12 -3.19
N ASN A 205 11.97 -20.81 -3.35
CA ASN A 205 10.84 -19.94 -3.04
C ASN A 205 9.59 -20.31 -3.85
N THR A 206 9.73 -20.46 -5.17
CA THR A 206 8.68 -20.92 -6.07
C THR A 206 8.17 -22.31 -5.64
N LEU A 207 9.06 -23.26 -5.35
CA LEU A 207 8.68 -24.61 -4.93
C LEU A 207 7.86 -24.57 -3.64
N THR A 208 8.31 -23.82 -2.63
CA THR A 208 7.56 -23.60 -1.39
C THR A 208 6.14 -23.11 -1.69
N TYR A 209 5.99 -22.08 -2.52
CA TYR A 209 4.68 -21.51 -2.81
C TYR A 209 3.77 -22.44 -3.63
N ILE A 210 4.33 -23.22 -4.55
CA ILE A 210 3.60 -24.30 -5.23
C ILE A 210 3.09 -25.32 -4.22
N LEU A 211 3.92 -25.77 -3.28
CA LEU A 211 3.52 -26.76 -2.26
C LEU A 211 2.41 -26.23 -1.34
N ILE A 212 2.43 -24.94 -0.99
CA ILE A 212 1.33 -24.30 -0.25
C ILE A 212 0.04 -24.37 -1.08
N ASN A 213 0.08 -23.96 -2.35
CA ASN A 213 -1.09 -24.01 -3.23
C ASN A 213 -1.61 -25.43 -3.46
N VAL A 214 -0.73 -26.43 -3.56
CA VAL A 214 -1.13 -27.85 -3.67
C VAL A 214 -1.88 -28.31 -2.42
N ARG A 215 -1.47 -27.89 -1.22
CA ARG A 215 -2.20 -28.18 0.03
C ARG A 215 -3.58 -27.54 0.05
N VAL A 216 -3.72 -26.33 -0.48
CA VAL A 216 -5.03 -25.67 -0.64
C VAL A 216 -5.90 -26.48 -1.60
N LEU A 217 -5.35 -26.88 -2.76
CA LEU A 217 -6.08 -27.68 -3.74
C LEU A 217 -6.56 -29.02 -3.15
N GLN A 218 -5.73 -29.68 -2.33
CA GLN A 218 -6.15 -30.90 -1.61
C GLN A 218 -7.34 -30.64 -0.68
N ARG A 219 -7.36 -29.51 0.04
CA ARG A 219 -8.50 -29.11 0.89
C ARG A 219 -9.74 -28.84 0.07
N VAL A 220 -9.62 -28.12 -1.05
CA VAL A 220 -10.73 -27.86 -1.98
C VAL A 220 -11.37 -29.18 -2.43
N TYR A 221 -10.57 -30.16 -2.85
CA TYR A 221 -11.10 -31.47 -3.22
C TYR A 221 -11.78 -32.19 -2.05
N ALA A 222 -11.17 -32.20 -0.86
CA ALA A 222 -11.74 -32.86 0.31
C ALA A 222 -13.09 -32.25 0.72
N VAL A 223 -13.17 -30.92 0.78
CA VAL A 223 -14.40 -30.19 1.12
C VAL A 223 -15.49 -30.40 0.06
N ASN A 224 -15.14 -30.27 -1.22
CA ASN A 224 -16.13 -30.42 -2.30
C ASN A 224 -16.59 -31.87 -2.50
N LEU A 225 -15.79 -32.86 -2.14
CA LEU A 225 -16.21 -34.28 -2.12
C LEU A 225 -17.25 -34.56 -1.03
N VAL A 226 -17.18 -33.85 0.10
CA VAL A 226 -18.20 -33.94 1.16
C VAL A 226 -19.51 -33.32 0.68
N TYR A 227 -19.47 -32.11 0.09
CA TYR A 227 -20.67 -31.44 -0.41
C TYR A 227 -21.36 -32.15 -1.59
N ARG A 228 -20.66 -32.98 -2.36
CA ARG A 228 -21.26 -33.78 -3.46
C ARG A 228 -21.94 -35.07 -2.98
N ARG A 229 -21.79 -35.44 -1.72
CA ARG A 229 -22.37 -36.67 -1.13
C ARG A 229 -23.61 -36.39 -0.26
N CYS A 230 -23.98 -35.13 -0.08
CA CYS A 230 -25.25 -34.69 0.51
C CYS A 230 -26.21 -34.26 -0.60
#